data_AF-A0AAD5AZI6-F1
#
_entry.id   AF-A0AAD5AZI6-F1
#
_cell.length_a   1.000
_cell.length_b   1.000
_cell.length_c   1.000
_cell.angle_alpha   90.00
_cell.angle_beta   90.00
_cell.angle_gamma   90.00
#
_symmetry.space_group_name_H-M   'P 1'
#
loop_
_entity.id
_entity.type
_entity.pdbx_description
1 polymer ?
#
loop_
_entity_poly.entity_id
_entity_poly.type
_entity_poly.pdbx_seq_one_letter_code
_entity_poly.pdbx_strand_id
1 'polypeptide(L)'
;FHLRNIGKLHPMLTFSFAEKLFNTFIFSRLDYCNALLAGVPKATLSKLYLVQNSAARILTRTSAREHITPILEKLHWLPVTSSTLRSSEAGLLTAQKTRLKTVGDQAFSFWAPKLWNSLPSEIRNAESLGVF
;
A
#
# COMPACT_ATOMS: atom_id res chain seq x y z
N PHE A 1 4.14 14.63 -12.83
CA PHE A 1 4.69 14.65 -14.21
C PHE A 1 4.11 13.52 -15.07
N HIS A 2 4.16 12.25 -14.63
CA HIS A 2 3.67 11.10 -15.42
C HIS A 2 2.14 11.07 -15.66
N LEU A 3 1.32 11.42 -14.66
CA LEU A 3 -0.15 11.41 -14.77
C LEU A 3 -0.71 12.25 -15.92
N ARG A 4 -0.21 13.47 -16.11
CA ARG A 4 -0.65 14.36 -17.20
C ARG A 4 -0.30 13.81 -18.58
N ASN A 5 0.87 13.18 -18.72
CA ASN A 5 1.29 12.60 -20.00
C ASN A 5 0.45 11.37 -20.35
N ILE A 6 0.16 10.51 -19.37
CA ILE A 6 -0.73 9.37 -19.58
C ILE A 6 -2.15 9.84 -19.94
N GLY A 7 -2.64 10.89 -19.28
CA GLY A 7 -3.94 11.49 -19.63
C GLY A 7 -4.01 12.04 -21.06
N LYS A 8 -2.90 12.56 -21.60
CA LYS A 8 -2.82 12.99 -23.02
C LYS A 8 -2.84 11.83 -24.01
N LEU A 9 -2.30 10.66 -23.62
CA LEU A 9 -2.27 9.47 -24.48
C LEU A 9 -3.59 8.70 -24.42
N HIS A 10 -4.35 8.83 -23.33
CA HIS A 10 -5.62 8.13 -23.11
C HIS A 10 -6.64 8.21 -24.27
N PRO A 11 -6.81 9.33 -24.99
CA PRO A 11 -7.69 9.43 -26.17
C PRO A 11 -7.38 8.45 -27.30
N MET A 12 -6.13 8.01 -27.39
CA MET A 12 -5.66 7.15 -28.47
C MET A 12 -5.58 5.68 -28.07
N LEU A 13 -5.94 5.35 -26.83
CA LEU A 13 -5.77 4.02 -26.22
C LEU A 13 -7.13 3.41 -25.88
N THR A 14 -7.27 2.11 -26.12
CA THR A 14 -8.41 1.33 -25.61
C THR A 14 -8.39 1.31 -24.08
N PHE A 15 -9.56 1.30 -23.46
CA PHE A 15 -9.70 1.30 -21.99
C PHE A 15 -8.87 0.20 -21.30
N SER A 16 -8.87 -1.02 -21.83
CA SER A 16 -8.11 -2.16 -21.27
C SER A 16 -6.60 -1.96 -21.31
N PHE A 17 -6.07 -1.30 -22.35
CA PHE A 17 -4.65 -1.02 -22.47
C PHE A 17 -4.25 0.16 -21.59
N ALA A 18 -5.11 1.19 -21.52
CA ALA A 18 -4.94 2.30 -20.61
C ALA A 18 -4.90 1.85 -19.15
N GLU A 19 -5.78 0.93 -18.76
CA GLU A 19 -5.81 0.34 -17.42
C GLU A 19 -4.49 -0.38 -17.10
N LYS A 20 -3.99 -1.24 -17.99
CA LYS A 20 -2.69 -1.91 -17.81
C LYS A 20 -1.52 -0.92 -17.75
N LEU A 21 -1.54 0.12 -18.57
CA LEU A 21 -0.53 1.18 -18.54
C LEU A 21 -0.58 1.94 -17.21
N PHE A 22 -1.77 2.28 -16.72
CA PHE A 22 -1.93 2.89 -15.41
C PHE A 22 -1.45 1.97 -14.28
N ASN A 23 -1.76 0.68 -14.35
CA ASN A 23 -1.32 -0.29 -13.35
C ASN A 23 0.20 -0.44 -13.30
N THR A 24 0.84 -0.55 -14.46
CA THR A 24 2.31 -0.68 -14.52
C THR A 24 3.04 0.59 -14.07
N PHE A 25 2.56 1.78 -14.40
CA PHE A 25 3.26 3.03 -14.09
C PHE A 25 2.89 3.65 -12.74
N ILE A 26 1.63 3.56 -12.33
CA ILE A 26 1.12 4.26 -11.15
C ILE A 26 1.02 3.34 -9.95
N PHE A 27 0.46 2.13 -10.10
CA PHE A 27 0.40 1.20 -8.98
C PHE A 27 1.78 0.76 -8.52
N SER A 28 2.72 0.49 -9.42
CA SER A 28 4.12 0.17 -9.02
C SER A 28 4.75 1.25 -8.13
N ARG A 29 4.47 2.53 -8.42
CA ARG A 29 4.96 3.67 -7.62
C ARG A 29 4.16 3.85 -6.33
N LEU A 30 2.85 3.65 -6.37
CA LEU A 30 2.00 3.70 -5.18
C LEU A 30 2.37 2.57 -4.21
N ASP A 31 2.58 1.35 -4.68
CA ASP A 31 2.99 0.20 -3.87
C ASP A 31 4.38 0.40 -3.28
N TYR A 32 5.32 0.93 -4.07
CA TYR A 32 6.64 1.32 -3.56
C TYR A 32 6.53 2.38 -2.45
N CYS A 33 5.73 3.42 -2.67
CA CYS A 33 5.51 4.46 -1.67
C CYS A 33 4.74 3.93 -0.45
N ASN A 34 3.79 3.02 -0.62
CA ASN A 34 3.06 2.37 0.48
C ASN A 34 4.00 1.54 1.34
N ALA A 35 4.92 0.78 0.73
CA ALA A 35 5.94 0.02 1.45
C ALA A 35 6.93 0.94 2.20
N LEU A 36 7.37 2.03 1.56
CA LEU A 36 8.31 2.99 2.16
C LEU A 36 7.67 3.80 3.31
N LEU A 37 6.39 4.11 3.17
CA LEU A 37 5.61 4.89 4.14
C LEU A 37 4.82 4.00 5.10
N ALA A 38 5.16 2.72 5.18
CA ALA A 38 4.60 1.81 6.16
C ALA A 38 4.98 2.28 7.57
N GLY A 39 3.97 2.68 8.35
CA GLY A 39 4.15 3.13 9.74
C GLY A 39 4.37 4.64 9.93
N VAL A 40 4.24 5.47 8.89
CA VAL A 40 4.15 6.93 9.08
C VAL A 40 2.70 7.41 9.34
N PRO A 41 2.52 8.58 9.99
CA PRO A 41 1.19 9.11 10.28
C PRO A 41 0.30 9.28 9.04
N LYS A 42 -1.03 9.08 9.21
CA LYS A 42 -2.05 9.19 8.16
C LYS A 42 -2.02 10.49 7.35
N ALA A 43 -1.53 11.58 7.95
CA ALA A 43 -1.36 12.85 7.27
C ALA A 43 -0.43 12.76 6.05
N THR A 44 0.61 11.93 6.09
CA THR A 44 1.52 11.72 4.96
C THR A 44 0.90 10.81 3.89
N LEU A 45 0.08 9.83 4.30
CA LEU A 45 -0.65 8.94 3.40
C LEU A 45 -1.74 9.67 2.60
N SER A 46 -2.26 10.79 3.11
CA SER A 46 -3.26 11.61 2.40
C SER A 46 -2.79 12.04 1.00
N LYS A 47 -1.49 12.28 0.81
CA LYS A 47 -0.91 12.66 -0.48
C LYS A 47 -0.99 11.52 -1.50
N LEU A 48 -0.80 10.27 -1.07
CA LEU A 48 -0.92 9.11 -1.94
C LEU A 48 -2.36 8.88 -2.37
N TYR A 49 -3.31 9.08 -1.46
CA TYR A 49 -4.74 9.01 -1.77
C TYR A 49 -5.14 10.03 -2.85
N LEU A 50 -4.61 11.26 -2.78
CA LEU A 50 -4.85 12.28 -3.82
C LEU A 50 -4.30 11.87 -5.19
N VAL A 51 -3.15 11.21 -5.23
CA VAL A 51 -2.54 10.70 -6.46
C VAL A 51 -3.39 9.58 -7.05
N GLN A 52 -3.85 8.64 -6.23
CA GLN A 52 -4.75 7.56 -6.66
C GLN A 52 -6.07 8.11 -7.22
N ASN A 53 -6.70 9.06 -6.53
CA ASN A 53 -7.95 9.68 -6.96
C ASN A 53 -7.76 10.40 -8.30
N SER A 54 -6.64 11.12 -8.46
CA SER A 54 -6.32 11.79 -9.72
C SER A 54 -6.09 10.80 -10.85
N ALA A 55 -5.43 9.67 -10.58
CA ALA A 55 -5.21 8.60 -11.54
C ALA A 55 -6.52 7.96 -12.01
N ALA A 56 -7.39 7.59 -11.06
CA ALA A 56 -8.70 7.01 -11.35
C ALA A 56 -9.56 7.95 -12.21
N ARG A 57 -9.53 9.25 -11.92
CA ARG A 57 -10.25 10.25 -12.72
C ARG A 57 -9.71 10.41 -14.12
N ILE A 58 -8.38 10.37 -14.31
CA ILE A 58 -7.79 10.47 -15.64
C ILE A 58 -8.12 9.24 -16.49
N LEU A 59 -8.09 8.03 -15.89
CA LEU A 59 -8.44 6.78 -16.56
C LEU A 59 -9.93 6.74 -16.95
N THR A 60 -10.81 7.15 -16.05
CA THR A 60 -12.26 7.09 -16.29
C THR A 60 -12.85 8.33 -16.97
N ARG A 61 -12.04 9.39 -17.15
CA ARG A 61 -12.48 10.72 -17.62
C ARG A 61 -13.69 11.27 -16.87
N THR A 62 -13.72 11.03 -15.57
CA THR A 62 -14.81 11.46 -14.69
C THR A 62 -14.61 12.90 -14.24
N SER A 63 -15.71 13.62 -14.05
CA SER A 63 -15.68 15.00 -13.59
C SER A 63 -15.11 15.09 -12.18
N ALA A 64 -14.37 16.16 -11.86
CA ALA A 64 -13.86 16.41 -10.51
C ALA A 64 -14.95 16.52 -9.43
N ARG A 65 -16.20 16.79 -9.85
CA ARG A 65 -17.36 16.91 -8.96
C ARG A 65 -18.00 15.56 -8.61
N GLU A 66 -17.71 14.51 -9.36
CA GLU A 66 -18.25 13.17 -9.10
C GLU A 66 -17.58 12.55 -7.88
N HIS A 67 -18.35 11.77 -7.12
CA HIS A 67 -17.84 11.06 -5.96
C HIS A 67 -16.81 10.00 -6.37
N ILE A 68 -15.68 9.92 -5.66
CA ILE A 68 -14.55 9.08 -6.07
C ILE A 68 -14.73 7.60 -5.73
N THR A 69 -15.46 7.28 -4.66
CA THR A 69 -15.69 5.89 -4.21
C THR A 69 -16.29 4.97 -5.28
N PRO A 70 -17.40 5.31 -5.96
CA PRO A 70 -17.97 4.44 -6.99
C PRO A 70 -17.03 4.24 -8.20
N ILE A 71 -16.14 5.20 -8.45
CA ILE A 71 -15.14 5.11 -9.52
C ILE A 71 -14.07 4.09 -9.16
N LEU A 72 -13.58 4.12 -7.92
CA LEU A 72 -12.60 3.15 -7.43
C LEU A 72 -13.17 1.73 -7.39
N GLU A 73 -14.43 1.57 -6.98
CA GLU A 73 -15.14 0.28 -6.99
C GLU A 73 -15.26 -0.29 -8.41
N LYS A 74 -15.66 0.54 -9.38
CA LYS A 74 -15.75 0.14 -10.80
C LYS A 74 -14.40 -0.27 -11.39
N LEU A 75 -13.31 0.33 -10.90
CA LEU A 75 -11.95 -0.01 -11.30
C LEU A 75 -11.36 -1.17 -10.47
N HIS A 76 -12.06 -1.65 -9.44
CA HIS A 76 -11.55 -2.60 -8.43
C HIS A 76 -10.26 -2.12 -7.72
N TRP A 77 -10.09 -0.81 -7.55
CA TRP A 77 -8.93 -0.22 -6.90
C TRP A 77 -9.14 -0.07 -5.40
N LEU A 78 -8.23 -0.63 -4.59
CA LEU A 78 -8.28 -0.51 -3.13
C LEU A 78 -7.85 0.89 -2.67
N PRO A 79 -8.61 1.59 -1.81
CA PRO A 79 -8.23 2.91 -1.33
C PRO A 79 -6.99 2.86 -0.44
N VAL A 80 -6.01 3.72 -0.73
CA VAL A 80 -4.71 3.82 -0.01
C VAL A 80 -4.86 4.25 1.47
N THR A 81 -6.07 4.60 1.92
CA THR A 81 -6.38 4.95 3.32
C THR A 81 -6.48 3.75 4.25
N SER A 82 -6.74 2.55 3.73
CA SER A 82 -7.05 1.36 4.52
C SER A 82 -6.03 0.22 4.34
N SER A 83 -4.97 0.44 3.55
CA SER A 83 -4.01 -0.61 3.23
C SER A 83 -3.01 -0.76 4.36
N THR A 84 -3.41 -1.49 5.39
CA THR A 84 -2.58 -2.60 5.89
C THR A 84 -1.96 -3.23 4.62
N LEU A 85 -0.63 -3.15 4.46
CA LEU A 85 0.08 -3.66 3.27
C LEU A 85 -0.45 -5.05 2.89
N ARG A 86 -0.37 -5.49 1.63
CA ARG A 86 -0.57 -6.93 1.32
C ARG A 86 0.38 -7.84 2.15
N SER A 87 1.47 -7.29 2.71
CA SER A 87 2.35 -7.95 3.69
C SER A 87 1.89 -7.88 5.15
N SER A 88 0.82 -7.16 5.46
CA SER A 88 0.25 -7.04 6.80
C SER A 88 -0.79 -8.11 7.13
N GLU A 89 -1.33 -8.80 6.11
CA GLU A 89 -2.04 -10.07 6.31
C GLU A 89 -1.10 -11.17 6.82
N ALA A 90 0.22 -10.95 6.83
CA ALA A 90 1.19 -11.91 7.36
C ALA A 90 1.29 -11.91 8.90
N GLY A 91 0.46 -11.14 9.62
CA GLY A 91 0.46 -11.12 11.10
C GLY A 91 1.78 -10.63 11.71
N LEU A 92 2.53 -9.78 10.99
CA LEU A 92 3.82 -9.26 11.44
C LEU A 92 3.64 -8.25 12.58
N LEU A 93 4.42 -8.39 13.64
CA LEU A 93 4.38 -7.50 14.80
C LEU A 93 5.12 -6.19 14.50
N THR A 94 4.54 -5.07 14.92
CA THR A 94 5.14 -3.74 14.79
C THR A 94 6.35 -3.60 15.72
N ALA A 95 7.57 -3.64 15.17
CA ALA A 95 8.79 -3.42 15.95
C ALA A 95 8.93 -1.94 16.34
N GLN A 96 9.07 -1.66 17.64
CA GLN A 96 9.31 -0.32 18.18
C GLN A 96 10.71 0.17 17.79
N LYS A 97 10.87 1.45 17.43
CA LYS A 97 12.20 2.04 17.19
C LYS A 97 12.79 2.50 18.52
N THR A 98 13.95 1.99 18.86
CA THR A 98 14.73 2.32 20.05
C THR A 98 15.64 3.51 19.78
N ARG A 99 15.73 4.43 20.75
CA ARG A 99 16.59 5.63 20.65
C ARG A 99 18.03 5.38 21.10
N LEU A 100 18.24 4.33 21.90
CA LEU A 100 19.53 3.98 22.50
C LEU A 100 19.99 2.62 21.95
N LYS A 101 21.10 2.63 21.20
CA LYS A 101 21.64 1.47 20.46
C LYS A 101 22.16 0.32 21.33
N THR A 102 22.28 0.51 22.63
CA THR A 102 22.82 -0.48 23.56
C THR A 102 21.73 -1.09 24.42
N VAL A 103 21.08 -0.30 25.29
CA VAL A 103 20.10 -0.83 26.24
C VAL A 103 18.71 -1.01 25.62
N GLY A 104 18.32 -0.10 24.72
CA GLY A 104 17.03 -0.18 24.03
C GLY A 104 16.97 -1.40 23.10
N ASP A 105 18.07 -1.67 22.39
CA ASP A 105 18.18 -2.79 21.47
C ASP A 105 18.25 -4.14 22.18
N GLN A 106 18.44 -4.22 23.51
CA GLN A 106 18.36 -5.48 24.27
C GLN A 106 16.97 -5.74 24.87
N ALA A 107 16.04 -4.79 24.77
CA ALA A 107 14.72 -4.94 25.36
C ALA A 107 13.88 -6.00 24.63
N PHE A 108 13.13 -6.80 25.40
CA PHE A 108 12.19 -7.78 24.85
C PHE A 108 11.20 -7.14 23.87
N SER A 109 10.73 -5.93 24.16
CA SER A 109 9.84 -5.15 23.29
C SER A 109 10.45 -4.79 21.93
N PHE A 110 11.78 -4.85 21.80
CA PHE A 110 12.50 -4.61 20.55
C PHE A 110 12.80 -5.91 19.79
N TRP A 111 13.39 -6.92 20.47
CA TRP A 111 13.75 -8.19 19.81
C TRP A 111 12.59 -9.13 19.56
N ALA A 112 11.57 -9.18 20.44
CA ALA A 112 10.48 -10.14 20.29
C ALA A 112 9.71 -9.98 18.95
N PRO A 113 9.34 -8.76 18.52
CA PRO A 113 8.75 -8.56 17.19
C PRO A 113 9.70 -8.96 16.06
N LYS A 114 10.99 -8.65 16.18
CA LYS A 114 12.00 -8.93 15.15
C LYS A 114 12.25 -10.44 14.97
N LEU A 115 12.29 -11.18 16.08
CA LEU A 115 12.45 -12.63 16.08
C LEU A 115 11.18 -13.31 15.55
N TRP A 116 10.00 -12.90 16.01
CA TRP A 116 8.71 -13.39 15.54
C TRP A 116 8.54 -13.21 14.03
N ASN A 117 8.89 -12.02 13.53
CA ASN A 117 8.79 -11.69 12.11
C ASN A 117 9.80 -12.45 11.22
N SER A 118 10.84 -13.05 11.80
CA SER A 118 11.81 -13.89 11.09
C SER A 118 11.35 -15.34 10.93
N LEU A 119 10.23 -15.72 11.57
CA LEU A 119 9.71 -17.08 11.49
C LEU A 119 8.97 -17.33 10.16
N PRO A 120 9.06 -18.56 9.61
CA PRO A 120 8.25 -19.00 8.48
C PRO A 120 6.75 -18.82 8.75
N SER A 121 5.97 -18.58 7.69
CA SER A 121 4.51 -18.33 7.77
C SER A 121 3.74 -19.50 8.39
N GLU A 122 4.25 -20.71 8.22
CA GLU A 122 3.64 -21.97 8.66
C GLU A 122 3.60 -22.03 10.19
N ILE A 123 4.65 -21.52 10.84
CA ILE A 123 4.77 -21.48 12.31
C ILE A 123 3.93 -20.34 12.89
N ARG A 124 3.88 -19.18 12.21
CA ARG A 124 3.12 -18.01 12.68
C ARG A 124 1.61 -18.20 12.64
N ASN A 125 1.12 -19.06 11.74
CA ASN A 125 -0.31 -19.31 11.53
C ASN A 125 -0.80 -20.64 12.14
N ALA A 126 0.04 -21.34 12.91
CA ALA A 126 -0.35 -22.58 13.55
C ALA A 126 -1.39 -22.32 14.66
N GLU A 127 -2.58 -22.94 14.55
CA GLU A 127 -3.67 -22.77 15.54
C GLU A 127 -3.42 -23.51 16.86
N SER A 128 -2.50 -24.48 16.90
CA SER A 128 -2.13 -25.18 18.14
C SER A 128 -0.72 -25.76 18.10
N LEU A 129 -0.13 -25.96 19.27
CA LEU A 129 1.20 -26.60 19.46
C LEU A 129 1.24 -28.08 19.05
N GLY A 130 0.12 -28.70 18.72
CA GLY A 130 0.03 -30.13 18.40
C GLY A 130 0.44 -30.52 16.97
N VAL A 131 0.99 -29.58 16.19
CA VAL A 131 1.38 -29.79 14.78
C VAL A 131 2.91 -29.79 14.59
N PHE A 132 3.68 -29.80 15.69
CA PHE A 132 5.13 -29.99 15.68
C PHE A 132 5.51 -31.41 16.09
#